data_AF-K0YEW0-F1
#
_entry.id   AF-K0YEW0-F1
#
_cell.length_a   1.000
_cell.length_b   1.000
_cell.length_c   1.000
_cell.angle_alpha   90.00
_cell.angle_beta   90.00
_cell.angle_gamma   90.00
#
_symmetry.space_group_name_H-M   'P 1'
#
loop_
_entity.id
_entity.type
_entity.pdbx_description
1 polymer ?
#
loop_
_entity_poly.entity_id
_entity_poly.type
_entity_poly.pdbx_seq_one_letter_code
_entity_poly.pdbx_strand_id
1 'polypeptide(L)'
;MDWRHQAVCRDEDPELFFPVGNSGPALAQIAKAKIVCNRCPVTNQCLSWALETGQDAGVWGGLSEDERRAIKRRARANRRASRVAA
;
A
#
# COMPACT_ATOMS: atom_id res chain seq x y z
N MET A 1 14.76 15.70 -7.15
CA MET A 1 13.55 15.24 -7.87
C MET A 1 12.75 14.38 -6.90
N ASP A 2 11.51 14.78 -6.57
CA ASP A 2 10.60 13.97 -5.75
C ASP A 2 10.11 12.75 -6.56
N TRP A 3 10.18 11.56 -5.97
CA TRP A 3 9.78 10.29 -6.58
C TRP A 3 8.33 10.27 -7.05
N ARG A 4 7.48 11.08 -6.43
CA ARG A 4 6.08 11.26 -6.82
C ARG A 4 5.94 11.68 -8.29
N HIS A 5 6.92 12.41 -8.85
CA HIS A 5 6.86 12.81 -10.25
C HIS A 5 6.98 11.64 -11.23
N GLN A 6 7.58 10.53 -10.81
CA GLN A 6 7.76 9.31 -11.61
C GLN A 6 6.64 8.28 -11.39
N ALA A 7 5.63 8.62 -10.58
CA ALA A 7 4.53 7.72 -10.28
C ALA A 7 3.56 7.63 -11.47
N VAL A 8 3.43 6.44 -12.06
CA VAL A 8 2.53 6.16 -13.20
C VAL A 8 1.04 6.28 -12.85
N CYS A 9 0.68 6.24 -11.56
CA CYS A 9 -0.71 6.43 -11.13
C CYS A 9 -1.21 7.87 -11.31
N ARG A 10 -0.33 8.82 -11.65
CA ARG A 10 -0.71 10.21 -11.94
C ARG A 10 -1.53 10.35 -13.22
N ASP A 11 -1.41 9.40 -14.13
CA ASP A 11 -2.14 9.37 -15.40
C ASP A 11 -3.42 8.52 -15.33
N GLU A 12 -3.75 8.02 -14.14
CA GLU A 12 -4.91 7.18 -13.87
C GLU A 12 -5.92 7.93 -12.99
N ASP A 13 -7.16 7.42 -12.96
CA ASP A 13 -8.20 7.96 -12.08
C ASP A 13 -7.81 7.79 -10.60
N PRO A 14 -7.74 8.87 -9.79
CA PRO A 14 -7.46 8.77 -8.37
C PRO A 14 -8.42 7.84 -7.61
N GLU A 15 -9.71 7.80 -7.98
CA GLU A 15 -10.70 6.96 -7.31
C GLU A 15 -10.37 5.47 -7.42
N LEU A 16 -9.66 5.05 -8.48
CA LEU A 16 -9.18 3.68 -8.64
C LEU A 16 -8.37 3.18 -7.44
N PHE A 17 -7.61 4.07 -6.81
CA PHE A 17 -6.73 3.75 -5.68
C PHE A 17 -7.44 3.81 -4.33
N PHE A 18 -8.68 4.29 -4.26
CA PHE A 18 -9.46 4.41 -3.02
C PHE A 18 -10.78 3.63 -3.09
N PRO A 19 -10.72 2.28 -3.14
CA PRO A 19 -11.91 1.44 -3.16
C PRO A 19 -12.70 1.57 -1.85
N VAL A 20 -14.03 1.57 -1.96
CA VAL A 20 -14.92 1.56 -0.80
C VAL A 20 -15.12 0.12 -0.34
N GLY A 21 -14.46 -0.24 0.76
CA GLY A 21 -14.50 -1.59 1.33
C GLY A 21 -13.46 -2.54 0.72
N ASN A 22 -13.55 -3.81 1.09
CA ASN A 22 -12.59 -4.86 0.72
C ASN A 22 -13.27 -6.13 0.18
N SER A 23 -14.53 -6.02 -0.24
CA SER A 23 -15.35 -7.13 -0.71
C SER A 23 -16.08 -6.79 -2.01
N GLY A 24 -16.52 -7.83 -2.74
CA GLY A 24 -17.30 -7.65 -3.97
C GLY A 24 -16.58 -6.77 -5.01
N PRO A 25 -17.22 -5.70 -5.52
CA PRO A 25 -16.63 -4.80 -6.53
C PRO A 25 -15.28 -4.19 -6.13
N ALA A 26 -15.05 -3.97 -4.84
CA ALA A 26 -13.80 -3.42 -4.34
C ALA A 26 -12.59 -4.32 -4.64
N LEU A 27 -12.77 -5.65 -4.65
CA LEU A 27 -11.68 -6.58 -4.98
C LEU A 27 -11.19 -6.40 -6.43
N ALA A 28 -12.11 -6.19 -7.36
CA ALA A 28 -11.77 -5.92 -8.76
C ALA A 28 -11.06 -4.56 -8.91
N GLN A 29 -11.52 -3.55 -8.17
CA GLN A 29 -10.88 -2.22 -8.16
C GLN A 29 -9.46 -2.28 -7.56
N ILE A 30 -9.27 -2.98 -6.44
CA ILE A 30 -7.95 -3.24 -5.84
C ILE A 30 -7.04 -3.95 -6.83
N ALA A 31 -7.54 -4.98 -7.51
CA ALA A 31 -6.75 -5.73 -8.50
C ALA A 31 -6.30 -4.82 -9.65
N LYS A 32 -7.18 -3.95 -10.17
CA LYS A 32 -6.83 -2.97 -11.20
C LYS A 32 -5.80 -1.95 -10.70
N ALA A 33 -5.95 -1.42 -9.50
CA ALA A 33 -4.97 -0.50 -8.90
C ALA A 33 -3.59 -1.17 -8.74
N LYS A 34 -3.56 -2.45 -8.34
CA LYS A 34 -2.32 -3.24 -8.23
C LYS A 34 -1.63 -3.45 -9.58
N ILE A 35 -2.39 -3.65 -10.67
CA ILE A 35 -1.83 -3.74 -12.02
C ILE A 35 -1.08 -2.44 -12.38
N VAL A 36 -1.64 -1.28 -12.04
CA VAL A 36 -0.96 0.01 -12.24
C VAL A 36 0.32 0.08 -11.39
N CYS A 37 0.26 -0.33 -10.12
CA CYS A 37 1.44 -0.33 -9.26
C CYS A 37 2.55 -1.27 -9.77
N ASN A 38 2.22 -2.41 -10.39
CA ASN A 38 3.21 -3.37 -10.88
C ASN A 38 4.10 -2.82 -12.00
N ARG A 39 3.63 -1.82 -12.77
CA ARG A 39 4.42 -1.14 -13.80
C ARG A 39 5.05 0.18 -13.31
N CYS A 40 4.87 0.52 -12.03
CA CYS A 40 5.35 1.79 -11.47
C CYS A 40 6.84 1.65 -11.04
N PRO A 41 7.74 2.54 -11.47
CA PRO A 41 9.16 2.47 -11.10
C PRO A 41 9.42 2.84 -9.63
N VAL A 42 8.48 3.52 -8.98
CA VAL A 42 8.62 4.06 -7.62
C VAL A 42 7.82 3.29 -6.57
N THR A 43 7.39 2.06 -6.86
CA THR A 43 6.57 1.22 -5.97
C THR A 43 7.15 1.06 -4.58
N ASN A 44 8.45 0.78 -4.47
CA ASN A 44 9.13 0.61 -3.18
C ASN A 44 9.15 1.91 -2.36
N GLN A 45 9.41 3.04 -2.99
CA GLN A 45 9.46 4.35 -2.33
C GLN A 45 8.06 4.77 -1.87
N CYS A 46 7.05 4.54 -2.71
CA CYS A 46 5.64 4.73 -2.39
C CYS A 46 5.21 3.87 -1.18
N LEU A 47 5.59 2.59 -1.16
CA LEU A 47 5.27 1.70 -0.04
C LEU A 47 5.95 2.14 1.26
N SER A 48 7.24 2.48 1.20
CA SER A 48 7.99 2.93 2.38
C SER A 48 7.34 4.16 2.99
N TRP A 49 7.07 5.17 2.16
CA TRP A 49 6.40 6.39 2.57
C TRP A 49 5.02 6.11 3.19
N ALA A 50 4.21 5.27 2.55
CA ALA A 50 2.88 4.91 3.06
C ALA A 50 2.92 4.20 4.42
N LEU A 51 3.93 3.34 4.65
CA LEU A 51 4.12 2.67 5.93
C LEU A 51 4.62 3.63 7.01
N GLU A 52 5.56 4.51 6.68
CA GLU A 52 6.16 5.49 7.58
C GLU A 52 5.16 6.56 8.03
N THR A 53 4.41 7.14 7.09
CA THR A 53 3.44 8.20 7.42
C THR A 53 2.10 7.67 7.90
N GLY A 54 1.91 6.35 7.88
CA GLY A 54 0.67 5.74 8.33
C GLY A 54 -0.52 5.98 7.41
N GLN A 55 -0.33 5.86 6.08
CA GLN A 55 -1.47 5.93 5.16
C GLN A 55 -2.40 4.73 5.34
N ASP A 56 -3.58 5.01 5.87
CA ASP A 56 -4.52 4.00 6.36
C ASP A 56 -5.69 3.74 5.40
N ALA A 57 -5.76 4.42 4.25
CA ALA A 57 -6.76 4.17 3.22
C ALA A 57 -6.10 3.94 1.85
N GLY A 58 -6.79 3.21 0.98
CA GLY A 58 -6.41 3.05 -0.43
C GLY A 58 -5.24 2.11 -0.70
N VAL A 59 -4.86 2.00 -1.99
CA VAL A 59 -3.78 1.16 -2.51
C VAL A 59 -2.51 1.99 -2.67
N TRP A 60 -1.45 1.59 -1.97
CA TRP A 60 -0.15 2.28 -1.98
C TRP A 60 0.96 1.27 -2.19
N GLY A 61 1.88 1.57 -3.11
CA GLY A 61 3.02 0.71 -3.39
C GLY A 61 2.65 -0.75 -3.72
N GLY A 62 1.53 -0.95 -4.42
CA GLY A 62 1.02 -2.28 -4.78
C GLY A 62 0.31 -3.04 -3.67
N LEU A 63 0.11 -2.45 -2.49
CA LEU A 63 -0.58 -3.08 -1.37
C LEU A 63 -1.88 -2.36 -1.02
N SER A 64 -2.91 -3.15 -0.73
CA SER A 64 -4.15 -2.64 -0.13
C SER A 64 -3.91 -2.19 1.30
N GLU A 65 -4.87 -1.44 1.84
CA GLU A 65 -4.93 -1.05 3.24
C GLU A 65 -4.75 -2.25 4.19
N ASP A 66 -5.48 -3.34 3.95
CA ASP A 66 -5.45 -4.53 4.80
C ASP A 66 -4.08 -5.24 4.76
N GLU A 67 -3.44 -5.27 3.60
CA GLU A 67 -2.10 -5.83 3.44
C GLU A 67 -1.07 -5.00 4.21
N ARG A 68 -1.12 -3.66 4.09
CA ARG A 68 -0.25 -2.76 4.86
C ARG A 68 -0.49 -2.89 6.36
N ARG A 69 -1.75 -3.03 6.79
CA ARG A 69 -2.12 -3.28 8.18
C ARG A 69 -1.56 -4.61 8.69
N ALA A 70 -1.61 -5.66 7.87
CA ALA A 70 -1.03 -6.96 8.20
C ALA A 70 0.49 -6.89 8.39
N ILE A 71 1.20 -6.13 7.54
CA ILE A 71 2.64 -5.87 7.70
C ILE A 71 2.92 -5.18 9.04
N LYS A 72 2.21 -4.09 9.35
CA LYS A 72 2.36 -3.37 10.64
C LYS A 72 2.10 -4.30 11.83
N ARG A 73 1.05 -5.14 11.77
CA ARG A 73 0.74 -6.13 12.83
C ARG A 73 1.86 -7.15 13.01
N ARG A 74 2.38 -7.72 11.91
CA ARG A 74 3.49 -8.70 11.96
C ARG A 74 4.77 -8.08 12.52
N ALA A 75 5.10 -6.86 12.11
CA ALA A 75 6.25 -6.14 12.64
C ALA A 75 6.14 -5.89 14.16
N ARG A 76 4.95 -5.51 14.65
CA ARG A 76 4.68 -5.36 16.08
C ARG A 76 4.79 -6.69 16.84
N ALA A 77 4.24 -7.77 16.29
CA ALA A 77 4.33 -9.10 16.89
C ALA A 77 5.78 -9.58 17.00
N ASN A 78 6.58 -9.39 15.94
CA ASN A 78 8.00 -9.74 15.95
C ASN A 78 8.78 -8.94 17.01
N ARG A 79 8.58 -7.61 17.10
CA ARG A 79 9.21 -6.78 18.13
C ARG A 79 8.86 -7.25 19.55
N ARG A 80 7.60 -7.64 19.78
CA ARG A 80 7.16 -8.20 21.05
C ARG A 80 7.87 -9.52 21.35
N ALA A 81 7.96 -10.42 20.37
CA ALA A 81 8.62 -11.71 20.54
C ALA A 81 10.12 -11.54 20.86
N SER A 82 10.82 -10.66 20.14
CA SER A 82 12.24 -10.36 20.40
C SER A 82 12.49 -9.77 21.79
N ARG A 83 11.55 -8.96 22.31
CA ARG A 83 11.65 -8.41 23.67
C ARG A 83 11.43 -9.47 24.76
N VAL A 84 10.63 -10.50 24.50
CA VAL A 84 10.38 -11.60 25.46
C VAL A 84 11.54 -12.60 25.48
N ALA A 85 12.29 -12.71 24.39
CA ALA A 85 13.42 -13.63 24.26
C ALA A 85 14.75 -13.06 24.79
N ALA A 86 14.79 -11.79 25.21
CA ALA A 86 15.95 -11.10 25.78
C ALA A 86 15.73 -10.85 27.28
#